data_AF-A0A920URU3-F1
#
_entry.id   AF-A0A920URU3-F1
#
_cell.length_a   1.000
_cell.length_b   1.000
_cell.length_c   1.000
_cell.angle_alpha   90.00
_cell.angle_beta   90.00
_cell.angle_gamma   90.00
#
_symmetry.space_group_name_H-M   'P 1'
#
loop_
_entity.id
_entity.type
_entity.pdbx_description
1 polymer ?
#
loop_
_entity_poly.entity_id
_entity_poly.type
_entity_poly.pdbx_seq_one_letter_code
_entity_poly.pdbx_strand_id
1 'polypeptide(L)'
;MFGSVPKILWEKNVKPDRKNRVRLGLNSLLIKTPHANILVDAGIGNKEPEITREVYGHSSSKLLRNLRHQGVSAREIDFVILTTCPFSPNGGATRLDREGTIIPTFPKAKYLGSKKCLAGSILT
;
A
#
# COMPACT_ATOMS: atom_id res chain seq x y z
N MET A 1 13.87 -10.97 -0.83
CA MET A 1 12.96 -11.56 -1.84
C MET A 1 13.16 -13.05 -2.01
N PHE A 2 14.34 -13.50 -2.45
CA PHE A 2 14.54 -14.93 -2.76
C PHE A 2 15.38 -15.70 -1.72
N GLY A 3 15.61 -15.13 -0.54
CA GLY A 3 16.32 -15.80 0.56
C GLY A 3 17.70 -16.29 0.14
N SER A 4 18.00 -17.55 0.45
CA SER A 4 19.26 -18.23 0.10
C SER A 4 19.35 -18.70 -1.36
N VAL A 5 18.31 -18.49 -2.18
CA VAL A 5 18.30 -18.93 -3.58
C VAL A 5 19.33 -18.12 -4.38
N PRO A 6 20.29 -18.78 -5.07
CA PRO A 6 21.28 -18.11 -5.90
C PRO A 6 20.66 -17.23 -6.99
N LYS A 7 21.29 -16.08 -7.24
CA LYS A 7 20.83 -15.09 -8.24
C LYS A 7 20.59 -15.69 -9.63
N ILE A 8 21.51 -16.53 -10.08
CA ILE A 8 21.43 -17.20 -11.39
C ILE A 8 20.16 -18.05 -11.57
N LEU A 9 19.52 -18.48 -10.48
CA LEU A 9 18.29 -19.27 -10.54
C LEU A 9 17.06 -18.36 -10.61
N TRP A 10 16.96 -17.35 -9.75
CA TRP A 10 15.75 -16.51 -9.69
C TRP A 10 15.71 -15.43 -10.78
N GLU A 11 16.85 -14.97 -11.28
CA GLU A 11 16.90 -13.89 -12.29
C GLU A 11 16.35 -14.29 -13.66
N LYS A 12 16.23 -15.60 -13.90
CA LYS A 12 15.57 -16.18 -15.07
C LYS A 12 14.07 -15.82 -15.12
N ASN A 13 13.45 -15.74 -13.96
CA ASN A 13 12.00 -15.48 -13.82
C ASN A 13 11.71 -14.01 -13.51
N VAL A 14 12.60 -13.34 -12.77
CA VAL A 14 12.41 -11.95 -12.35
C VAL A 14 13.67 -11.16 -12.66
N LYS A 15 13.64 -10.41 -13.78
CA LYS A 15 14.76 -9.58 -14.24
C LYS A 15 15.03 -8.44 -13.23
N PRO A 16 16.19 -8.39 -12.57
CA PRO A 16 16.53 -7.27 -11.70
C PRO A 16 17.05 -6.06 -12.52
N ASP A 17 17.00 -4.87 -11.92
CA ASP A 17 17.62 -3.67 -12.48
C ASP A 17 19.14 -3.60 -12.20
N ARG A 18 19.78 -2.49 -12.65
CA ARG A 18 21.22 -2.25 -12.45
C ARG A 18 21.64 -2.19 -10.97
N LYS A 19 20.71 -1.92 -10.05
CA LYS A 19 20.93 -1.89 -8.59
C LYS A 19 20.52 -3.21 -7.92
N ASN A 20 20.30 -4.27 -8.71
CA ASN A 20 19.83 -5.58 -8.24
C ASN A 20 18.44 -5.55 -7.58
N ARG A 21 17.59 -4.57 -7.93
CA ARG A 21 16.21 -4.47 -7.44
C ARG A 21 15.26 -5.21 -8.37
N VAL A 22 14.22 -5.80 -7.81
CA VAL A 22 13.16 -6.47 -8.57
C VAL A 22 11.87 -5.69 -8.50
N ARG A 23 11.13 -5.66 -9.61
CA ARG A 23 9.84 -4.97 -9.68
C ARG A 23 8.79 -5.78 -8.93
N LEU A 24 8.16 -5.16 -7.94
CA LEU A 24 7.07 -5.73 -7.16
C LEU A 24 5.80 -4.89 -7.34
N GLY A 25 4.67 -5.57 -7.53
CA GLY A 25 3.35 -4.94 -7.55
C GLY A 25 2.79 -4.81 -6.14
N LEU A 26 2.66 -3.59 -5.63
CA LEU A 26 1.93 -3.30 -4.40
C LEU A 26 0.46 -3.05 -4.76
N ASN A 27 -0.22 -4.11 -5.18
CA ASN A 27 -1.61 -4.05 -5.63
C ASN A 27 -2.56 -4.12 -4.43
N SER A 28 -3.64 -3.35 -4.51
CA SER A 28 -4.76 -3.45 -3.56
C SER A 28 -5.92 -4.20 -4.22
N LEU A 29 -6.68 -4.94 -3.41
CA LEU A 29 -7.90 -5.61 -3.85
C LEU A 29 -9.13 -4.85 -3.35
N LEU A 30 -10.02 -4.47 -4.26
CA LEU A 30 -11.34 -3.92 -3.93
C LEU A 30 -12.39 -5.03 -4.01
N ILE A 31 -13.11 -5.26 -2.92
CA ILE A 31 -14.23 -6.19 -2.84
C ILE A 31 -15.51 -5.35 -2.66
N LYS A 32 -16.46 -5.51 -3.58
CA LYS A 32 -17.75 -4.84 -3.55
C LYS A 32 -18.83 -5.84 -3.16
N THR A 33 -19.63 -5.50 -2.17
CA THR A 33 -20.81 -6.26 -1.75
C THR A 33 -22.03 -5.35 -1.76
N PRO A 34 -23.26 -5.88 -1.64
CA PRO A 34 -24.46 -5.03 -1.53
C PRO A 34 -24.47 -4.08 -0.32
N HIS A 35 -23.64 -4.37 0.70
CA HIS A 35 -23.67 -3.66 1.99
C HIS A 35 -22.38 -2.90 2.32
N ALA A 36 -21.28 -3.20 1.64
CA ALA A 36 -19.98 -2.63 1.96
C ALA A 36 -18.99 -2.69 0.79
N ASN A 37 -18.10 -1.69 0.74
CA ASN A 37 -16.86 -1.72 -0.02
C ASN A 37 -15.67 -1.99 0.91
N ILE A 38 -14.95 -3.08 0.64
CA ILE A 38 -13.82 -3.54 1.44
C ILE A 38 -12.55 -3.41 0.61
N LEU A 39 -11.53 -2.78 1.17
CA LEU A 39 -10.21 -2.65 0.56
C LEU A 39 -9.21 -3.54 1.30
N VAL A 40 -8.47 -4.37 0.57
CA VAL A 40 -7.36 -5.16 1.11
C VAL A 40 -6.05 -4.52 0.67
N ASP A 41 -5.26 -4.09 1.66
CA ASP A 41 -4.04 -3.28 1.56
C ASP A 41 -4.22 -1.95 0.80
N ALA A 42 -3.31 -1.00 1.03
CA ALA A 42 -3.43 0.37 0.46
C ALA A 42 -2.22 0.81 -0.40
N GLY A 43 -1.32 -0.12 -0.71
CA GLY A 43 -0.04 0.16 -1.32
C GLY A 43 0.83 1.12 -0.50
N ILE A 44 1.85 1.70 -1.13
CA ILE A 44 2.80 2.60 -0.44
C ILE A 44 2.28 4.03 -0.24
N GLY A 45 1.26 4.43 -0.99
CA GLY A 45 0.76 5.82 -0.95
C GLY A 45 1.73 6.81 -1.59
N ASN A 46 1.64 8.08 -1.18
CA ASN A 46 2.44 9.19 -1.72
C ASN A 46 3.16 10.01 -0.64
N LYS A 47 3.13 9.56 0.63
CA LYS A 47 3.71 10.29 1.76
C LYS A 47 5.22 10.13 1.93
N GLU A 48 5.81 9.15 1.22
CA GLU A 48 7.23 8.85 1.35
C GLU A 48 8.12 9.97 0.76
N PRO A 49 9.23 10.31 1.46
CA PRO A 49 10.24 11.22 0.95
C PRO A 49 10.81 10.78 -0.40
N GLU A 50 11.33 11.74 -1.17
CA GLU A 50 11.91 11.49 -2.49
C GLU A 50 13.14 10.56 -2.43
N ILE A 51 13.99 10.73 -1.40
CA ILE A 51 15.14 9.84 -1.16
C ILE A 51 14.71 8.37 -1.05
N THR A 52 13.60 8.09 -0.36
CA THR A 52 13.04 6.74 -0.20
C THR A 52 12.55 6.21 -1.55
N ARG A 53 11.92 7.06 -2.38
CA ARG A 53 11.47 6.68 -3.72
C ARG A 53 12.64 6.35 -4.64
N GLU A 54 13.76 7.06 -4.57
CA GLU A 54 14.96 6.76 -5.37
C GLU A 54 15.63 5.45 -4.97
N VAL A 55 15.75 5.21 -3.66
CA VAL A 55 16.35 3.98 -3.10
C VAL A 55 15.56 2.76 -3.54
N TYR A 56 14.23 2.79 -3.41
CA TYR A 56 13.39 1.64 -3.70
C TYR A 56 12.77 1.63 -5.12
N GLY A 57 12.91 2.70 -5.89
CA GLY A 57 12.40 2.81 -7.26
C GLY A 57 10.87 2.84 -7.37
N HIS A 58 10.17 3.35 -6.36
CA HIS A 58 8.70 3.36 -6.35
C HIS A 58 8.13 4.52 -7.16
N SER A 59 7.15 4.20 -8.02
CA SER A 59 6.31 5.20 -8.68
C SER A 59 5.19 5.68 -7.76
N SER A 60 4.64 6.87 -8.01
CA SER A 60 3.47 7.39 -7.30
C SER A 60 2.31 6.40 -7.28
N SER A 61 1.62 6.30 -6.15
CA SER A 61 0.46 5.44 -6.00
C SER A 61 -0.68 5.88 -6.92
N LYS A 62 -1.30 4.89 -7.57
CA LYS A 62 -2.45 5.06 -8.47
C LYS A 62 -3.77 4.66 -7.80
N LEU A 63 -3.74 4.27 -6.51
CA LEU A 63 -4.86 3.65 -5.80
C LEU A 63 -6.14 4.49 -5.87
N LEU A 64 -6.09 5.75 -5.43
CA LEU A 64 -7.28 6.61 -5.39
C LEU A 64 -7.88 6.86 -6.77
N ARG A 65 -7.03 6.94 -7.81
CA ARG A 65 -7.49 7.07 -9.19
C ARG A 65 -8.18 5.79 -9.66
N ASN A 66 -7.57 4.64 -9.38
CA ASN A 66 -8.11 3.34 -9.77
C ASN A 66 -9.44 3.06 -9.05
N LEU A 67 -9.59 3.43 -7.77
CA LEU A 67 -10.86 3.34 -7.05
C LEU A 67 -11.96 4.16 -7.72
N ARG A 68 -11.66 5.41 -8.12
CA ARG A 68 -12.61 6.25 -8.86
C ARG A 68 -13.01 5.63 -10.20
N HIS A 69 -12.08 4.99 -10.91
CA HIS A 69 -12.39 4.27 -12.15
C HIS A 69 -13.33 3.06 -11.91
N GLN A 70 -13.38 2.53 -10.69
CA GLN A 70 -14.31 1.48 -10.27
C GLN A 70 -15.61 2.04 -9.66
N GLY A 71 -15.82 3.37 -9.73
CA GLY A 71 -16.99 4.05 -9.20
C GLY A 71 -17.03 4.12 -7.68
N VAL A 72 -15.88 4.07 -7.00
CA VAL A 72 -15.79 4.13 -5.53
C VAL A 72 -14.84 5.25 -5.11
N SER A 73 -15.31 6.16 -4.27
CA SER A 73 -14.48 7.18 -3.64
C SER A 73 -13.86 6.69 -2.34
N ALA A 74 -12.81 7.37 -1.87
CA ALA A 74 -12.17 7.02 -0.59
C ALA A 74 -13.11 7.13 0.62
N ARG A 75 -14.19 7.92 0.53
CA ARG A 75 -15.20 8.05 1.60
C ARG A 75 -16.22 6.92 1.61
N GLU A 76 -16.30 6.13 0.54
CA GLU A 76 -17.23 5.02 0.38
C GLU A 76 -16.59 3.67 0.74
N ILE A 77 -15.32 3.66 1.15
CA ILE A 77 -14.67 2.48 1.70
C ILE A 77 -15.12 2.32 3.16
N ASP A 78 -15.70 1.17 3.47
CA ASP A 78 -16.23 0.84 4.80
C ASP A 78 -15.21 0.10 5.66
N PHE A 79 -14.36 -0.73 5.02
CA PHE A 79 -13.34 -1.50 5.70
C PHE A 79 -12.01 -1.46 4.94
N VAL A 80 -10.92 -1.33 5.68
CA VAL A 80 -9.56 -1.50 5.16
C VAL A 80 -8.89 -2.63 5.93
N ILE A 81 -8.58 -3.72 5.24
CA ILE A 81 -7.88 -4.88 5.80
C ILE A 81 -6.40 -4.74 5.49
N LEU A 82 -5.57 -4.64 6.53
CA LEU A 82 -4.13 -4.57 6.43
C LEU A 82 -3.55 -5.97 6.62
N THR A 83 -3.07 -6.59 5.54
CA THR A 83 -2.60 -7.99 5.58
C THR A 83 -1.25 -8.13 6.28
N THR A 84 -0.40 -7.11 6.19
CA THR A 84 0.96 -7.12 6.73
C THR A 84 1.35 -5.77 7.34
N CYS A 85 2.20 -5.80 8.36
CA CYS A 85 2.60 -4.62 9.13
C CYS A 85 3.71 -3.72 8.54
N PRO A 86 4.65 -4.18 7.68
CA PRO A 86 5.73 -3.31 7.25
C PRO A 86 5.24 -2.22 6.28
N PHE A 87 6.01 -1.13 6.23
CA PHE A 87 5.71 0.17 5.63
C PHE A 87 5.22 0.16 4.17
N SER A 88 5.59 -0.86 3.37
CA SER A 88 5.43 -0.79 1.90
C SER A 88 4.02 -1.09 1.38
N PRO A 89 3.27 -2.13 1.79
CA PRO A 89 1.91 -2.39 1.29
C PRO A 89 0.82 -1.52 1.93
N ASN A 90 1.09 -0.82 3.02
CA ASN A 90 0.06 -0.11 3.78
C ASN A 90 0.32 1.39 3.98
N GLY A 91 1.38 1.93 3.38
CA GLY A 91 1.67 3.36 3.38
C GLY A 91 0.53 4.24 2.84
N GLY A 92 -0.27 3.77 1.89
CA GLY A 92 -1.40 4.52 1.31
C GLY A 92 -2.65 4.57 2.18
N ALA A 93 -2.67 3.86 3.29
CA ALA A 93 -3.79 3.83 4.22
C ALA A 93 -3.93 5.17 4.98
N THR A 94 -2.83 5.95 5.03
CA THR A 94 -2.78 7.34 5.50
C THR A 94 -2.16 8.27 4.46
N ARG A 95 -2.40 9.57 4.61
CA ARG A 95 -1.83 10.64 3.80
C ARG A 95 -1.48 11.84 4.67
N LEU A 96 -0.67 12.74 4.15
CA LEU A 96 -0.48 14.06 4.75
C LEU A 96 -1.62 14.98 4.30
N ASP A 97 -2.15 15.77 5.22
CA ASP A 97 -3.02 16.89 4.89
C ASP A 97 -2.21 18.13 4.46
N ARG A 98 -2.86 19.29 4.35
CA ARG A 98 -2.21 20.54 3.93
C ARG A 98 -1.27 21.10 4.99
N GLU A 99 -1.46 20.72 6.25
CA GLU A 99 -0.67 21.16 7.40
C GLU A 99 0.49 20.19 7.69
N GLY A 100 0.60 19.11 6.91
CA GLY A 100 1.62 18.08 7.09
C GLY A 100 1.28 17.06 8.16
N THR A 101 0.03 17.02 8.62
CA THR A 101 -0.44 16.05 9.62
C THR A 101 -0.86 14.75 8.95
N ILE A 102 -0.51 13.62 9.57
CA ILE A 102 -0.87 12.29 9.07
C ILE A 102 -2.35 12.04 9.39
N ILE A 103 -3.17 11.89 8.36
CA ILE A 103 -4.59 11.60 8.47
C ILE A 103 -4.97 10.31 7.71
N PRO A 104 -6.06 9.62 8.09
CA PRO A 104 -6.55 8.47 7.34
C PRO A 104 -6.92 8.83 5.90
N THR A 105 -6.50 8.01 4.94
CA THR A 105 -6.90 8.16 3.53
C THR A 105 -8.39 7.89 3.35
N PHE A 106 -8.91 6.92 4.12
CA PHE A 106 -10.29 6.41 4.07
C PHE A 106 -11.02 6.79 5.38
N PRO A 107 -11.57 8.01 5.48
CA PRO A 107 -11.98 8.58 6.77
C PRO A 107 -13.17 7.90 7.44
N LYS A 108 -14.01 7.17 6.68
CA LYS A 108 -15.15 6.41 7.23
C LYS A 108 -14.79 4.95 7.54
N ALA A 109 -13.66 4.47 7.04
CA ALA A 109 -13.35 3.06 7.06
C ALA A 109 -12.94 2.59 8.47
N LYS A 110 -13.38 1.38 8.83
CA LYS A 110 -12.79 0.65 9.95
C LYS A 110 -11.54 -0.09 9.47
N TYR A 111 -10.42 0.13 10.15
CA TYR A 111 -9.15 -0.50 9.83
C TYR A 111 -9.02 -1.81 10.62
N LEU A 112 -8.84 -2.91 9.90
CA LEU A 112 -8.73 -4.26 10.45
C LEU A 112 -7.32 -4.78 10.17
N GLY A 113 -6.67 -5.35 11.17
CA GLY A 113 -5.33 -5.93 11.05
C GLY A 113 -4.93 -6.67 12.30
N SER A 114 -3.77 -7.32 12.29
CA SER A 114 -3.26 -7.95 13.51
C SER A 114 -2.98 -6.88 14.58
N LYS A 115 -3.04 -7.26 15.86
CA LYS A 115 -2.73 -6.34 16.98
C LYS A 115 -1.40 -5.61 16.77
N LYS A 116 -0.40 -6.31 16.25
CA LYS A 116 0.92 -5.74 15.93
C LYS A 116 0.85 -4.65 14.85
N CYS A 117 0.00 -4.82 13.84
CA CYS A 117 -0.21 -3.80 12.79
C CYS A 117 -0.86 -2.55 13.35
N LEU A 118 -1.91 -2.72 14.15
CA LEU A 118 -2.70 -1.60 14.66
C LEU A 118 -1.96 -0.83 15.76
N ALA A 119 -1.08 -1.48 16.53
CA ALA A 119 -0.27 -0.82 17.56
C ALA A 119 0.89 0.00 16.99
N GLY A 120 1.41 -0.36 15.81
CA GLY A 120 2.58 0.31 15.21
C GLY A 120 2.26 1.27 14.08
N SER A 121 1.01 1.33 13.61
CA SER A 121 0.64 2.11 12.44
C SER A 121 -0.83 2.51 12.53
N ILE A 122 -1.06 3.83 12.53
CA ILE A 122 -2.26 4.54 12.06
C ILE A 122 -3.16 5.16 13.15
N LEU A 123 -3.13 4.77 14.43
CA LEU A 123 -4.12 5.29 15.41
C LEU A 123 -3.62 5.46 16.87
N THR A 124 -2.46 6.07 17.09
CA THR A 124 -2.15 6.74 18.37
C THR A 124 -1.84 8.20 18.12
#